data_AF-X1KM50-F1
#
_entry.id   AF-X1KM50-F1
#
_cell.length_a   1.000
_cell.length_b   1.000
_cell.length_c   1.000
_cell.angle_alpha   90.00
_cell.angle_beta   90.00
_cell.angle_gamma   90.00
#
_symmetry.space_group_name_H-M   'P 1'
#
loop_
_entity.id
_entity.type
_entity.pdbx_description
1 polymer ?
#
loop_
_entity_poly.entity_id
_entity_poly.type
_entity_poly.pdbx_seq_one_letter_code
_entity_poly.pdbx_strand_id
1 'polypeptide(L)' 'MGGGKKAAGELDVPFLGRIPIDPEIVKSGDSGNPFVLNSNSEASKAFNKIIKKIERFK' A
#
# COMPACT_ATOMS: atom_id res chain seq x y z
N MET A 1 13.46 -5.92 5.60
CA MET A 1 13.26 -4.79 4.65
C MET A 1 12.36 -3.72 5.25
N GLY A 2 12.68 -2.43 5.05
CA GLY A 2 11.94 -1.31 5.66
C GLY A 2 12.33 0.08 5.18
N GLY A 3 12.91 0.23 3.99
CA GLY A 3 13.43 1.50 3.47
C GLY A 3 12.41 2.63 3.53
N GLY A 4 11.17 2.40 3.09
CA GLY A 4 10.12 3.44 3.17
C GLY A 4 9.77 3.89 4.59
N LYS A 5 9.82 2.99 5.59
CA LYS A 5 9.59 3.38 7.00
C LYS A 5 10.77 4.19 7.54
N LYS A 6 12.00 3.82 7.15
CA LYS A 6 13.22 4.56 7.52
C LYS A 6 13.20 5.96 6.90
N ALA A 7 12.95 6.06 5.59
CA ALA A 7 12.86 7.33 4.88
C ALA A 7 11.77 8.26 5.45
N ALA A 8 10.61 7.72 5.83
CA ALA A 8 9.57 8.51 6.48
C ALA A 8 10.06 9.15 7.79
N GLY A 9 10.86 8.43 8.59
CA GLY A 9 11.48 8.97 9.79
C GLY A 9 12.60 9.98 9.51
N GLU A 10 13.41 9.77 8.47
CA GLU A 10 14.48 10.69 8.07
C GLU A 10 13.94 12.01 7.52
N LEU A 11 12.79 11.98 6.84
CA LEU A 11 12.14 13.15 6.24
C LEU A 11 11.12 13.82 7.17
N ASP A 12 10.95 13.31 8.39
CA ASP A 12 9.95 13.76 9.37
C ASP A 12 8.52 13.84 8.79
N VAL A 13 8.15 12.82 7.99
CA VAL A 13 6.81 12.71 7.39
C VAL A 13 6.03 11.51 7.95
N PRO A 14 4.69 11.60 8.04
CA PRO A 14 3.88 10.50 8.55
C PRO A 14 4.05 9.21 7.72
N PHE A 15 4.36 8.10 8.40
CA PHE A 15 4.37 6.80 7.75
C PHE A 15 2.94 6.28 7.53
N LEU A 16 2.52 6.26 6.26
CA LEU A 16 1.16 5.86 5.90
C LEU A 16 0.95 4.34 5.99
N GLY A 17 1.95 3.52 5.63
CA GLY A 17 1.85 2.07 5.77
C GLY A 17 2.78 1.31 4.84
N ARG A 18 2.59 -0.01 4.79
CA ARG A 18 3.36 -0.94 3.95
C ARG A 18 2.39 -1.85 3.22
N ILE A 19 2.58 -2.02 1.92
CA ILE A 19 1.95 -3.08 1.14
C ILE A 19 2.86 -4.30 1.18
N PRO A 20 2.36 -5.49 1.58
CA PRO A 20 3.14 -6.73 1.50
C PRO A 20 3.50 -7.05 0.04
N ILE A 21 4.62 -7.73 -0.17
CA ILE A 21 4.96 -8.25 -1.50
C ILE A 21 3.99 -9.38 -1.82
N ASP A 22 3.21 -9.19 -2.86
CA ASP A 22 2.22 -10.15 -3.33
C ASP A 22 2.41 -10.35 -4.85
N PRO A 23 2.76 -11.57 -5.31
CA PRO A 23 2.95 -11.87 -6.73
C PRO A 23 1.73 -11.54 -7.61
N GLU A 24 0.53 -11.56 -7.04
CA GLU A 24 -0.69 -11.22 -7.77
C GLU A 24 -0.70 -9.73 -8.16
N ILE A 25 -0.01 -8.84 -7.44
CA ILE A 25 0.09 -7.42 -7.81
C ILE A 25 0.79 -7.27 -9.16
N VAL A 26 1.83 -8.07 -9.43
CA VAL A 26 2.57 -8.02 -10.71
C VAL A 26 1.65 -8.47 -11.85
N LYS A 27 0.97 -9.61 -11.69
CA LYS A 27 0.01 -10.12 -12.68
C LYS A 27 -1.15 -9.15 -12.93
N SER A 28 -1.61 -8.48 -11.88
CA SER A 28 -2.67 -7.47 -11.94
C SER A 28 -2.27 -6.26 -12.79
N GLY A 29 -1.00 -5.86 -12.71
CA GLY A 29 -0.44 -4.77 -13.51
C GLY A 29 -0.41 -5.13 -15.00
N ASP A 30 0.12 -6.31 -15.33
CA ASP A 30 0.25 -6.77 -16.72
C ASP A 30 -1.10 -7.03 -17.39
N SER A 31 -2.10 -7.50 -16.63
CA SER A 31 -3.45 -7.78 -17.13
C SER A 31 -4.36 -6.54 -17.22
N GLY A 32 -3.93 -5.39 -16.69
CA GLY A 32 -4.76 -4.18 -16.62
C GLY A 32 -5.92 -4.26 -15.62
N ASN A 33 -5.94 -5.28 -14.75
CA ASN A 33 -6.96 -5.45 -13.72
C ASN A 33 -6.40 -5.05 -12.34
N PRO A 34 -6.80 -3.93 -11.73
CA PRO A 34 -6.21 -3.46 -10.47
C PRO A 34 -6.34 -4.47 -9.31
N PHE A 35 -5.22 -4.78 -8.62
CA PHE A 35 -5.21 -5.70 -7.47
C PHE A 35 -6.18 -5.30 -6.33
N VAL A 36 -6.49 -4.00 -6.22
CA VAL A 36 -7.37 -3.45 -5.19
C VAL A 36 -8.81 -3.99 -5.30
N LEU A 37 -9.23 -4.40 -6.50
CA LEU A 37 -10.54 -5.01 -6.73
C LEU A 37 -10.67 -6.39 -6.06
N ASN A 38 -9.54 -7.07 -5.80
CA ASN A 38 -9.51 -8.27 -4.99
C ASN A 38 -9.47 -7.92 -3.49
N SER A 39 -10.65 -7.68 -2.92
CA SER A 39 -10.87 -7.25 -1.53
C SER A 39 -10.37 -8.25 -0.46
N ASN A 40 -10.14 -9.51 -0.84
CA ASN A 40 -9.67 -10.54 0.08
C ASN A 40 -8.14 -10.57 0.24
N SER A 41 -7.39 -9.94 -0.68
CA SER A 41 -5.92 -9.91 -0.61
C SER A 41 -5.42 -9.04 0.55
N GLU A 42 -4.34 -9.47 1.21
CA GLU A 42 -3.68 -8.68 2.25
C GLU A 42 -3.13 -7.36 1.70
N ALA A 43 -2.71 -7.35 0.43
CA ALA A 43 -2.32 -6.14 -0.27
C ALA A 43 -3.47 -5.12 -0.38
N SER A 44 -4.67 -5.54 -0.80
CA SER A 44 -5.84 -4.66 -0.89
C SER A 44 -6.26 -4.14 0.49
N LYS A 45 -6.24 -4.98 1.52
CA LYS A 45 -6.53 -4.54 2.90
C LYS A 45 -5.51 -3.52 3.41
N ALA A 46 -4.22 -3.73 3.16
CA ALA A 46 -3.16 -2.80 3.53
C ALA A 46 -3.30 -1.47 2.78
N PHE A 47 -3.63 -1.51 1.50
CA PHE A 47 -3.88 -0.33 0.67
C PHE A 47 -5.06 0.49 1.19
N ASN A 48 -6.19 -0.16 1.47
CA ASN A 48 -7.36 0.50 2.06
C ASN A 48 -7.06 1.18 3.41
N LYS A 49 -6.21 0.58 4.25
CA LYS A 49 -5.77 1.22 5.50
C LYS A 49 -4.94 2.49 5.26
N ILE A 50 -4.13 2.51 4.19
CA ILE A 50 -3.35 3.69 3.79
C ILE A 50 -4.29 4.80 3.32
N ILE A 51 -5.25 4.48 2.44
CA ILE A 51 -6.22 5.46 1.91
C ILE A 51 -7.02 6.09 3.04
N LYS A 52 -7.51 5.30 4.01
CA LYS A 52 -8.21 5.82 5.20
C LYS A 52 -7.39 6.79 6.03
N LYS A 53 -6.06 6.70 6.01
CA LYS A 53 -5.20 7.71 6.66
C LYS A 53 -5.16 8.98 5.83
N ILE A 54 -4.99 8.87 4.51
CA ILE A 54 -4.99 9.99 3.56
C ILE A 54 -6.29 10.80 3.65
N GLU A 55 -7.44 10.12 3.68
CA GLU A 55 -8.75 10.76 3.83
C GLU A 55 -8.90 11.58 5.12
N ARG A 56 -8.20 11.20 6.19
CA ARG A 56 -8.20 11.93 7.47
C ARG A 56 -7.28 13.15 7.48
N PHE A 57 -6.38 13.29 6.50
CA PHE A 57 -5.56 14.49 6.33
C PHE A 57 -6.29 15.60 5.56
N LYS A 58 -7.50 15.33 5.08
CA LYS A 58 -8.33 16.27 4.32
C LYS A 58 -9.05 17.26 5.24
#